data_AF-A0A3S4HCJ6-F1
#
_entry.id   AF-A0A3S4HCJ6-F1
#
_cell.length_a   1.000
_cell.length_b   1.000
_cell.length_c   1.000
_cell.angle_alpha   90.00
_cell.angle_beta   90.00
_cell.angle_gamma   90.00
#
_symmetry.space_group_name_H-M   'P 1'
#
loop_
_entity.id
_entity.type
_entity.pdbx_description
1 polymer ?
#
loop_
_entity_poly.entity_id
_entity_poly.type
_entity_poly.pdbx_seq_one_letter_code
_entity_poly.pdbx_strand_id
1 'polypeptide(L)'
;MVFKGLETVRTDWTPLAQQFQQELYLRIFRNQPYQDYVRETIARLMNGELDEQLVYRKRLRRPLAEYQRNVPPHVRAARLADEHNLKLGRAQQYQQRGTIKYVWTTSGPEPVDYQQSPLDYDHYLTKQLQPVAEGILPFVNDDFATIVTGQLGAILIFCHPFHGHESLKMKREENVTNVLPSSNIAPFPFLAPILTHLRLFMEMINYCLQLKN
;
A
#
# COMPACT_ATOMS: atom_id res chain seq x y z
N MET A 1 16.86 5.73 15.50
CA MET A 1 16.04 4.53 15.74
C MET A 1 16.56 3.42 14.85
N VAL A 2 16.82 2.23 15.37
CA VAL A 2 17.21 1.07 14.58
C VAL A 2 15.98 0.17 14.49
N PHE A 3 15.33 0.16 13.33
CA PHE A 3 14.22 -0.74 13.06
C PHE A 3 14.80 -2.11 12.70
N LYS A 4 14.87 -3.05 13.65
CA LYS A 4 15.20 -4.46 13.35
C LYS A 4 13.90 -5.24 13.19
N GLY A 5 13.70 -5.86 12.03
CA GLY A 5 12.46 -6.58 11.67
C GLY A 5 11.37 -5.74 10.98
N LEU A 6 11.46 -4.40 11.02
CA LEU A 6 10.75 -3.45 10.16
C LEU A 6 11.66 -2.90 9.04
N GLU A 7 12.74 -3.63 8.75
CA GLU A 7 13.72 -3.37 7.69
C GLU A 7 13.11 -3.50 6.28
N THR A 8 11.86 -3.96 6.21
CA THR A 8 11.04 -4.00 5.01
C THR A 8 10.55 -2.61 4.61
N VAL A 9 11.43 -1.60 4.59
CA VAL A 9 11.23 -0.44 3.73
C VAL A 9 11.16 -1.01 2.33
N ARG A 10 9.93 -1.23 1.84
CA ARG A 10 9.76 -1.93 0.58
C ARG A 10 10.39 -1.04 -0.49
N THR A 11 11.27 -1.62 -1.31
CA THR A 11 11.99 -0.86 -2.34
C THR A 11 11.09 -0.27 -3.43
N ASP A 12 9.81 -0.62 -3.43
CA ASP A 12 8.77 -0.07 -4.29
C ASP A 12 7.97 1.06 -3.63
N TRP A 13 8.37 1.51 -2.43
CA TRP A 13 7.73 2.62 -1.74
C TRP A 13 8.28 3.97 -2.14
N THR A 14 7.35 4.91 -2.25
CA THR A 14 7.63 6.33 -2.45
C THR A 14 8.25 6.96 -1.19
N PRO A 15 9.01 8.07 -1.32
CA PRO A 15 9.40 8.87 -0.17
C PRO A 15 8.24 9.21 0.76
N LEU A 16 7.05 9.47 0.21
CA LEU A 16 5.82 9.69 0.98
C LEU A 16 5.53 8.53 1.94
N ALA A 17 5.45 7.29 1.42
CA ALA A 17 5.15 6.12 2.25
C ALA A 17 6.21 5.87 3.32
N GLN A 18 7.48 6.08 2.97
CA GLN A 18 8.60 5.89 3.89
C GLN A 18 8.54 6.88 5.05
N GLN A 19 8.30 8.16 4.76
CA GLN A 19 8.17 9.19 5.78
C GLN A 19 6.91 8.97 6.63
N PHE A 20 5.79 8.66 5.99
CA PHE A 20 4.54 8.35 6.67
C PHE A 20 4.67 7.18 7.64
N GLN A 21 5.33 6.09 7.22
CA GLN A 21 5.61 4.95 8.08
C GLN A 21 6.46 5.34 9.28
N GLN A 22 7.59 6.03 9.05
CA GLN A 22 8.51 6.39 10.12
C GLN A 22 7.84 7.24 11.18
N GLU A 23 7.09 8.27 10.76
CA GLU A 23 6.44 9.22 11.66
C GLU A 23 5.23 8.59 12.38
N LEU A 24 4.39 7.83 11.66
CA LEU A 24 3.27 7.12 12.26
C LEU A 24 3.75 6.13 13.33
N TYR A 25 4.79 5.37 13.02
CA TYR A 25 5.35 4.38 13.93
C TYR A 25 6.00 5.06 15.13
N LEU A 26 6.72 6.16 14.91
CA LEU A 26 7.32 6.95 15.98
C LEU A 26 6.26 7.43 16.99
N ARG A 27 5.14 7.94 16.49
CA ARG A 27 4.03 8.42 17.33
C ARG A 27 3.38 7.28 18.10
N ILE A 28 3.07 6.17 17.43
CA ILE A 28 2.49 4.99 18.07
C ILE A 28 3.41 4.44 19.16
N PHE A 29 4.70 4.26 18.88
CA PHE A 29 5.66 3.76 19.87
C PHE A 29 5.88 4.71 21.04
N ARG A 30 5.62 6.01 20.86
CA ARG A 30 5.68 7.02 21.93
C ARG A 30 4.33 7.25 22.61
N ASN A 31 3.29 6.47 22.28
CA ASN A 31 1.91 6.67 22.73
C ASN A 31 1.40 8.11 22.49
N GLN A 32 1.82 8.72 21.38
CA GLN A 32 1.38 10.05 20.97
C GLN A 32 0.15 9.98 20.06
N PRO A 33 -0.70 11.04 20.05
CA PRO A 33 -1.78 11.14 19.09
C PRO A 33 -1.28 11.10 17.64
N TYR A 34 -1.83 10.19 16.85
CA TYR A 34 -1.46 9.97 15.44
C TYR A 34 -2.61 10.21 14.46
N GLN A 35 -3.87 10.18 14.90
CA GLN A 35 -5.03 10.32 14.02
C GLN A 35 -5.03 11.66 13.25
N ASP A 36 -4.69 12.76 13.92
CA ASP A 36 -4.56 14.07 13.28
C ASP A 36 -3.44 14.11 12.26
N TYR A 37 -2.31 13.47 12.55
CA TYR A 37 -1.20 13.36 11.61
C TYR A 37 -1.59 12.60 10.35
N VAL A 38 -2.33 11.49 10.49
CA VAL A 38 -2.83 10.72 9.35
C VAL A 38 -3.78 11.57 8.50
N ARG A 39 -4.76 12.23 9.14
CA ARG A 39 -5.72 13.11 8.47
C ARG A 39 -5.07 14.29 7.75
N GLU A 40 -4.10 14.94 8.40
CA GLU A 40 -3.34 16.04 7.82
C GLU A 40 -2.52 15.55 6.62
N THR A 41 -1.83 14.41 6.74
CA THR A 41 -1.05 13.85 5.63
C THR A 41 -1.91 13.55 4.41
N ILE A 42 -3.12 13.01 4.63
CA ILE A 42 -4.07 12.73 3.54
C ILE A 42 -4.58 14.03 2.91
N ALA A 43 -4.95 15.03 3.72
CA ALA A 43 -5.38 16.33 3.19
C ALA A 43 -4.29 17.00 2.34
N ARG A 44 -3.04 16.98 2.82
CA ARG A 44 -1.88 17.53 2.09
C ARG A 44 -1.59 16.77 0.80
N LEU A 45 -1.76 15.44 0.79
CA LEU A 45 -1.68 14.62 -0.41
C LEU A 45 -2.76 15.04 -1.43
N MET A 46 -4.02 15.15 -0.99
CA MET A 46 -5.13 15.51 -1.88
C MET A 46 -5.04 16.96 -2.40
N ASN A 47 -4.38 17.84 -1.65
CA ASN A 47 -4.11 19.23 -2.06
C ASN A 47 -2.90 19.37 -3.00
N GLY A 48 -2.16 18.29 -3.31
CA GLY A 48 -0.95 18.34 -4.15
C GLY A 48 0.27 18.97 -3.46
N GLU A 49 0.28 19.05 -2.12
CA GLU A 49 1.41 19.63 -1.37
C GLU A 49 2.59 18.66 -1.24
N LEU A 50 2.40 17.39 -1.60
CA LEU A 50 3.35 16.30 -1.40
C LEU A 50 3.89 15.71 -2.71
N ASP A 51 3.66 16.38 -3.85
CA ASP A 51 3.94 15.86 -5.19
C ASP A 51 5.39 15.41 -5.40
N GLU A 52 6.35 16.12 -4.85
CA GLU A 52 7.77 15.78 -4.93
C GLU A 52 8.10 14.42 -4.27
N GLN A 53 7.26 14.00 -3.32
CA GLN A 53 7.41 12.75 -2.58
C GLN A 53 6.73 11.56 -3.25
N LEU A 54 6.02 11.78 -4.37
CA LEU A 54 5.24 10.76 -5.08
C LEU A 54 6.05 10.01 -6.15
N VAL A 55 7.34 10.31 -6.25
CA VAL A 55 8.25 9.75 -7.27
C VAL A 55 8.68 8.33 -6.89
N TYR A 56 8.29 7.37 -7.73
CA TYR A 56 8.84 6.01 -7.70
C TYR A 56 10.22 5.96 -8.33
N ARG A 57 11.10 5.12 -7.78
CA ARG A 57 12.42 4.85 -8.34
C ARG A 57 12.61 3.35 -8.51
N LYS A 58 12.91 2.90 -9.73
CA LYS A 58 13.20 1.48 -9.98
C LYS A 58 14.36 1.31 -10.95
N ARG A 59 15.20 0.32 -10.65
CA ARG A 59 16.28 -0.09 -11.55
C ARG A 59 15.76 -1.08 -12.59
N LEU A 60 16.01 -0.79 -13.85
CA LEU A 60 15.83 -1.71 -14.97
C LEU A 60 16.95 -2.76 -14.91
N ARG A 61 16.59 -4.00 -14.58
CA ARG A 61 17.56 -5.12 -14.44
C ARG A 61 17.93 -5.72 -15.79
N ARG A 62 17.03 -5.62 -16.77
CA ARG A 62 17.20 -6.15 -18.12
C ARG A 62 17.04 -5.01 -19.15
N PRO A 63 17.60 -5.16 -20.36
CA PRO A 63 17.29 -4.32 -21.50
C PRO A 63 15.78 -4.21 -21.79
N LEU A 64 15.34 -3.06 -22.28
CA LEU A 64 13.91 -2.79 -22.55
C LEU A 64 13.27 -3.76 -23.57
N ALA A 65 14.07 -4.23 -24.53
CA ALA A 65 13.66 -5.17 -25.58
C ALA A 65 13.34 -6.58 -25.04
N GLU A 66 13.90 -6.96 -23.88
CA GLU A 66 13.69 -8.30 -23.29
C GLU A 66 12.32 -8.43 -22.60
N TYR A 67 11.64 -7.31 -22.32
CA TYR A 67 10.32 -7.32 -21.68
C TYR A 67 9.20 -7.48 -22.72
N GLN A 68 8.94 -8.71 -23.16
CA GLN A 68 7.96 -8.98 -24.22
C GLN A 68 6.54 -9.32 -23.74
N ARG A 69 6.38 -10.06 -22.62
CA ARG A 69 5.07 -10.60 -22.20
C ARG A 69 4.37 -9.75 -21.14
N ASN A 70 4.97 -9.59 -19.97
CA ASN A 70 4.44 -8.73 -18.91
C ASN A 70 5.32 -7.49 -18.84
N VAL A 71 4.73 -6.33 -19.09
CA VAL A 71 5.44 -5.04 -19.08
C VAL A 71 5.18 -4.36 -17.74
N PRO A 72 6.16 -4.38 -16.81
CA PRO A 72 6.02 -3.69 -15.53
C PRO A 72 5.79 -2.18 -15.70
N PRO A 73 5.21 -1.50 -14.71
CA PRO A 73 4.92 -0.06 -14.78
C PRO A 73 6.18 0.78 -15.04
N HIS A 74 7.30 0.45 -14.39
CA HIS A 74 8.57 1.13 -14.59
C HIS A 74 9.17 0.91 -16.00
N VAL A 75 8.91 -0.24 -16.63
CA VAL A 75 9.33 -0.51 -18.02
C VAL A 75 8.44 0.27 -18.99
N ARG A 76 7.13 0.38 -18.71
CA ARG A 76 6.20 1.21 -19.48
C ARG A 76 6.64 2.68 -19.45
N ALA A 77 6.90 3.23 -18.26
CA ALA A 77 7.37 4.60 -18.11
C ALA A 77 8.71 4.86 -18.84
N ALA A 78 9.64 3.90 -18.78
CA ALA A 78 10.91 4.00 -19.49
C ALA A 78 10.75 3.98 -21.02
N ARG A 79 9.81 3.18 -21.56
CA ARG A 79 9.48 3.21 -23.00
C ARG A 79 8.92 4.56 -23.42
N LEU A 80 7.98 5.11 -22.66
CA LEU A 80 7.42 6.44 -22.91
C LEU A 80 8.52 7.52 -22.91
N ALA A 81 9.46 7.46 -21.98
CA ALA A 81 10.58 8.39 -21.94
C ALA A 81 11.49 8.28 -23.18
N ASP A 82 11.82 7.05 -23.62
CA ASP A 82 12.62 6.84 -24.83
C ASP A 82 11.88 7.27 -26.11
N GLU A 83 10.56 7.03 -26.20
CA GLU A 83 9.72 7.52 -27.30
C GLU A 83 9.70 9.06 -27.36
N HIS A 84 9.61 9.72 -26.21
CA HIS A 84 9.72 11.18 -26.13
C HIS A 84 11.10 11.70 -26.52
N ASN A 85 12.16 11.03 -26.08
CA ASN A 85 13.53 11.38 -26.47
C ASN A 85 13.70 11.29 -27.99
N LEU A 86 13.20 10.23 -28.64
CA LEU A 86 13.24 10.09 -30.10
C LEU A 86 12.49 11.22 -30.81
N LYS A 87 11.29 11.57 -30.34
CA LYS A 87 10.51 12.70 -30.91
C LYS A 87 11.23 14.04 -30.77
N LEU A 88 12.03 14.22 -29.72
CA LEU A 88 12.83 15.41 -29.47
C LEU A 88 14.23 15.36 -30.11
N GLY A 89 14.57 14.30 -30.86
CA GLY A 89 15.90 14.13 -31.46
C GLY A 89 17.01 13.85 -30.45
N ARG A 90 16.68 13.39 -29.23
CA ARG A 90 17.62 13.03 -28.17
C ARG A 90 17.93 11.54 -28.19
N ALA A 91 19.11 11.18 -27.69
CA ALA A 91 19.50 9.79 -27.52
C ALA A 91 18.61 9.07 -26.50
N GLN A 92 18.29 7.81 -26.77
CA GLN A 92 17.54 6.95 -25.85
C GLN A 92 18.38 6.66 -24.59
N GLN A 93 17.74 6.68 -23.43
CA GLN A 93 18.43 6.62 -22.13
C GLN A 93 18.30 5.25 -21.46
N TYR A 94 17.24 4.48 -21.76
CA TYR A 94 16.88 3.32 -20.95
C TYR A 94 17.08 1.97 -21.64
N GLN A 95 17.66 1.94 -22.84
CA GLN A 95 17.83 0.72 -23.65
C GLN A 95 18.67 -0.37 -22.97
N GLN A 96 19.80 -0.02 -22.35
CA GLN A 96 20.81 -0.97 -21.85
C GLN A 96 20.91 -1.04 -20.31
N ARG A 97 19.80 -0.83 -19.60
CA ARG A 97 19.67 -0.70 -18.12
C ARG A 97 19.76 0.75 -17.66
N GLY A 98 19.31 1.00 -16.43
CA GLY A 98 19.29 2.32 -15.83
C GLY A 98 18.37 2.36 -14.61
N THR A 99 18.23 3.53 -14.02
CA THR A 99 17.22 3.80 -12.98
C THR A 99 16.21 4.77 -13.55
N ILE A 100 14.96 4.34 -13.64
CA ILE A 100 13.85 5.17 -14.08
C ILE A 100 13.16 5.78 -12.86
N LYS A 101 12.86 7.08 -12.96
CA LYS A 101 11.99 7.80 -12.04
C LYS A 101 10.64 7.98 -12.72
N TYR A 102 9.57 7.56 -12.06
CA TYR A 102 8.23 7.64 -12.63
C TYR A 102 7.20 7.97 -11.56
N VAL A 103 6.07 8.50 -11.99
CA VAL A 103 4.91 8.82 -11.15
C VAL A 103 3.69 8.06 -11.66
N TRP A 104 2.71 7.88 -10.80
CA TRP A 104 1.42 7.33 -11.18
C TRP A 104 0.47 8.47 -11.49
N THR A 105 -0.04 8.47 -12.71
CA THR A 105 -0.98 9.47 -13.19
C THR A 105 -2.33 8.82 -13.47
N THR A 106 -3.34 9.63 -13.78
CA THR A 106 -4.66 9.13 -14.18
C THR A 106 -4.62 8.27 -15.46
N SER A 107 -3.61 8.46 -16.32
CA SER A 107 -3.36 7.64 -17.51
C SER A 107 -2.43 6.44 -17.25
N GLY A 108 -1.99 6.25 -16.00
CA GLY A 108 -1.06 5.20 -15.58
C GLY A 108 0.36 5.70 -15.31
N PRO A 109 1.38 4.82 -15.32
CA PRO A 109 2.73 5.18 -14.94
C PRO A 109 3.44 5.99 -16.04
N GLU A 110 3.84 7.22 -15.72
CA GLU A 110 4.53 8.15 -16.62
C GLU A 110 5.91 8.53 -16.06
N PRO A 111 6.92 8.77 -16.91
CA PRO A 111 8.23 9.23 -16.47
C PRO A 111 8.16 10.65 -15.91
N VAL A 112 8.90 10.93 -14.83
CA VAL A 112 8.91 12.27 -14.19
C VAL A 112 9.32 13.36 -15.16
N ASP A 113 10.29 13.08 -16.04
CA ASP A 113 10.84 14.06 -16.97
C ASP A 113 9.87 14.45 -18.11
N TYR A 114 8.85 13.61 -18.38
CA TYR A 114 7.89 13.79 -19.48
C TYR A 114 6.44 13.52 -19.05
N GLN A 115 6.11 13.88 -17.81
CA GLN A 115 4.74 13.77 -17.32
C GLN A 115 3.79 14.66 -18.15
N GLN A 116 2.66 14.11 -18.56
CA GLN A 116 1.61 14.80 -19.30
C GLN A 116 0.28 14.81 -18.55
N SER A 117 -0.01 13.72 -17.85
CA SER A 117 -1.27 13.52 -17.16
C SER A 117 -1.19 14.01 -15.70
N PRO A 118 -2.32 14.43 -15.09
CA PRO A 118 -2.35 14.78 -13.67
C PRO A 118 -2.07 13.56 -12.80
N LEU A 119 -1.51 13.79 -11.60
CA LEU A 119 -1.20 12.74 -10.63
C LEU A 119 -2.48 12.08 -10.12
N ASP A 120 -2.42 10.76 -9.94
CA ASP A 120 -3.53 9.98 -9.38
C ASP A 120 -3.36 9.87 -7.87
N TYR A 121 -3.89 10.86 -7.13
CA TYR A 121 -3.77 10.89 -5.67
C TYR A 121 -4.45 9.70 -4.99
N ASP A 122 -5.52 9.15 -5.56
CA ASP A 122 -6.22 7.99 -5.02
C ASP A 122 -5.33 6.73 -5.07
N HIS A 123 -4.56 6.57 -6.15
CA HIS A 123 -3.54 5.53 -6.22
C HIS A 123 -2.53 5.64 -5.08
N TYR A 124 -2.04 6.85 -4.77
CA TYR A 124 -1.09 7.04 -3.68
C TYR A 124 -1.73 6.80 -2.31
N LEU A 125 -2.96 7.24 -2.10
CA LEU A 125 -3.69 6.95 -0.87
C LEU A 125 -3.83 5.44 -0.64
N THR A 126 -4.32 4.70 -1.64
CA THR A 126 -4.66 3.28 -1.51
C THR A 126 -3.46 2.33 -1.62
N LYS A 127 -2.43 2.68 -2.41
CA LYS A 127 -1.26 1.81 -2.63
C LYS A 127 -0.05 2.18 -1.78
N GLN A 128 0.04 3.40 -1.26
CA GLN A 128 1.15 3.86 -0.45
C GLN A 128 0.75 4.07 1.01
N LEU A 129 -0.23 4.93 1.31
CA LEU A 129 -0.57 5.27 2.70
C LEU A 129 -1.37 4.18 3.41
N GLN A 130 -2.42 3.65 2.77
CA GLN A 130 -3.31 2.65 3.36
C GLN A 130 -2.56 1.38 3.83
N PRO A 131 -1.68 0.74 3.03
CA PRO A 131 -0.98 -0.46 3.48
C PRO A 131 -0.01 -0.21 4.64
N VAL A 132 0.53 1.02 4.76
CA VAL A 132 1.37 1.42 5.88
C VAL A 132 0.54 1.47 7.17
N ALA A 133 -0.62 2.11 7.09
CA ALA A 133 -1.52 2.29 8.23
C ALA A 133 -2.14 0.95 8.66
N GLU A 134 -2.67 0.17 7.73
CA GLU A 134 -3.23 -1.17 8.00
C GLU A 134 -2.17 -2.14 8.57
N GLY A 135 -0.88 -1.89 8.30
CA GLY A 135 0.20 -2.66 8.88
C GLY A 135 0.44 -2.42 10.37
N ILE A 136 -0.09 -1.34 10.98
CA ILE A 136 0.16 -0.98 12.38
C ILE A 136 -1.10 -0.67 13.20
N LEU A 137 -2.12 -0.06 12.59
CA LEU A 137 -3.35 0.38 13.28
C LEU A 137 -4.13 -0.75 13.98
N PRO A 138 -4.25 -1.96 13.40
CA PRO A 138 -4.94 -3.07 14.08
C PRO A 138 -4.30 -3.46 15.42
N PHE A 139 -3.00 -3.21 15.61
CA PHE A 139 -2.30 -3.52 16.86
C PHE A 139 -2.60 -2.52 17.97
N VAL A 140 -3.10 -1.33 17.62
CA VAL A 140 -3.54 -0.29 18.56
C VAL A 140 -5.07 -0.20 18.64
N ASN A 141 -5.78 -1.21 18.10
CA ASN A 141 -7.25 -1.28 18.00
C ASN A 141 -7.87 -0.08 17.27
N ASP A 142 -7.17 0.46 16.27
CA ASP A 142 -7.68 1.52 15.39
C ASP A 142 -7.74 1.01 13.94
N ASP A 143 -8.45 1.75 13.09
CA ASP A 143 -8.68 1.38 11.70
C ASP A 143 -8.54 2.58 10.77
N PHE A 144 -7.84 2.35 9.65
CA PHE A 144 -7.57 3.40 8.67
C PHE A 144 -8.87 3.93 8.06
N ALA A 145 -9.81 3.05 7.72
CA ALA A 145 -11.08 3.48 7.13
C ALA A 145 -11.87 4.36 8.10
N THR A 146 -11.81 4.10 9.41
CA THR A 146 -12.44 4.93 10.44
C THR A 146 -11.81 6.33 10.54
N ILE A 147 -10.48 6.43 10.49
CA ILE A 147 -9.77 7.72 10.52
C ILE A 147 -10.09 8.56 9.27
N VAL A 148 -10.16 7.89 8.12
CA VAL A 148 -10.40 8.51 6.82
C VAL A 148 -11.87 8.91 6.66
N THR A 149 -12.82 8.06 7.04
CA THR A 149 -14.26 8.39 7.06
C THR A 149 -14.61 9.50 8.04
N GLY A 150 -13.88 9.63 9.15
CA GLY A 150 -14.01 10.74 10.10
C GLY A 150 -13.70 12.13 9.51
N GLN A 151 -13.02 12.19 8.36
CA GLN A 151 -12.79 13.42 7.58
C GLN A 151 -13.69 13.50 6.33
N LEU A 152 -14.11 12.34 5.79
CA LEU A 152 -14.78 12.21 4.50
C LEU A 152 -16.32 12.17 4.55
N GLY A 153 -16.94 12.72 5.61
CA GLY A 153 -18.38 12.97 5.64
C GLY A 153 -18.90 13.87 4.50
N ALA A 154 -18.01 14.49 3.70
CA ALA A 154 -18.35 15.31 2.54
C ALA A 154 -17.92 14.75 1.18
N ILE A 155 -17.05 13.72 1.11
CA ILE A 155 -16.43 13.29 -0.17
C ILE A 155 -16.80 11.84 -0.54
N LEU A 156 -17.19 10.99 0.42
CA LEU A 156 -17.52 9.57 0.12
C LEU A 156 -18.88 9.32 -0.55
N ILE A 157 -19.67 10.35 -0.87
CA ILE A 157 -20.93 10.15 -1.61
C ILE A 157 -20.70 9.66 -3.06
N PHE A 158 -19.48 9.75 -3.60
CA PHE A 158 -19.21 9.37 -5.00
C PHE A 158 -18.45 8.06 -5.24
N CYS A 159 -18.07 7.30 -4.21
CA CYS A 159 -17.57 5.94 -4.42
C CYS A 159 -18.69 4.94 -4.11
N HIS A 160 -19.25 4.36 -5.17
CA HIS A 160 -20.45 3.52 -5.27
C HIS A 160 -20.75 2.60 -4.05
N PRO A 161 -22.05 2.29 -3.83
CA PRO A 161 -22.52 1.64 -2.63
C PRO A 161 -22.08 0.17 -2.60
N PHE A 162 -21.59 -0.20 -1.43
CA PHE A 162 -21.57 -1.55 -0.90
C PHE A 162 -22.92 -2.23 -1.20
N HIS A 163 -22.97 -3.11 -2.20
CA HIS A 163 -24.15 -3.95 -2.46
C HIS A 163 -24.20 -5.05 -1.40
N GLY A 164 -24.86 -4.72 -0.29
CA GLY A 164 -25.38 -5.70 0.66
C GLY A 164 -26.64 -6.36 0.10
N HIS A 165 -26.61 -7.69 0.07
CA HIS A 165 -27.72 -8.61 0.38
C HIS A 165 -29.15 -8.15 0.03
N GLU A 166 -29.75 -8.78 -1.00
CA GLU A 166 -31.21 -8.93 -1.07
C GLU A 166 -31.62 -10.29 -1.67
N SER A 167 -32.11 -11.15 -0.78
CA SER A 167 -33.31 -12.00 -0.91
C SER A 167 -33.52 -12.82 -2.19
N LEU A 168 -33.07 -14.08 -2.17
CA LEU A 168 -33.54 -15.11 -3.10
C LEU A 168 -34.81 -15.79 -2.55
N LYS A 169 -35.93 -15.50 -3.24
CA LYS A 169 -37.25 -16.09 -3.03
C LYS A 169 -37.22 -17.62 -3.15
N MET A 170 -37.74 -18.25 -2.10
CA MET A 170 -38.56 -19.46 -2.05
C MET A 170 -38.93 -20.09 -3.41
N LYS A 171 -38.44 -21.31 -3.66
CA LYS A 171 -39.09 -22.30 -4.53
C LYS A 171 -38.99 -23.69 -3.90
N ARG A 172 -40.17 -24.33 -3.84
CA ARG A 172 -40.53 -25.62 -3.25
C ARG A 172 -39.97 -26.83 -4.03
N GLU A 173 -39.97 -27.97 -3.32
CA GLU A 173 -40.03 -29.38 -3.79
C GLU A 173 -38.75 -29.94 -4.42
N GLU A 174 -38.25 -31.17 -4.17
CA GLU A 174 -38.70 -32.39 -3.47
C GLU A 174 -37.41 -33.22 -3.19
N ASN A 175 -37.22 -33.76 -1.97
CA ASN A 175 -37.22 -35.19 -1.65
C ASN A 175 -35.89 -35.97 -1.88
N VAL A 176 -35.68 -36.99 -1.04
CA VAL A 176 -34.77 -38.15 -1.18
C VAL A 176 -33.46 -38.17 -0.33
N THR A 177 -33.63 -38.81 0.83
CA THR A 177 -32.76 -39.79 1.55
C THR A 177 -31.41 -39.39 2.20
N ASN A 178 -31.42 -39.51 3.54
CA ASN A 178 -30.48 -40.24 4.40
C ASN A 178 -29.19 -40.77 3.76
N VAL A 179 -28.03 -40.23 4.16
CA VAL A 179 -26.81 -41.00 4.49
C VAL A 179 -25.97 -40.19 5.50
N LEU A 180 -25.80 -40.70 6.72
CA LEU A 180 -24.63 -40.39 7.55
C LEU A 180 -23.46 -41.25 7.06
N PRO A 181 -22.23 -40.72 7.05
CA PRO A 181 -21.25 -41.42 7.88
C PRO A 181 -20.29 -40.50 8.65
N SER A 182 -19.89 -41.07 9.78
CA SER A 182 -18.78 -40.81 10.68
C SER A 182 -17.56 -40.03 10.18
N SER A 183 -16.98 -39.38 11.20
CA SER A 183 -15.55 -39.29 11.58
C SER A 183 -14.69 -38.13 11.05
N ASN A 184 -13.84 -37.68 11.98
CA ASN A 184 -12.65 -36.83 11.85
C ASN A 184 -12.83 -35.32 11.94
N ILE A 185 -13.02 -34.83 13.17
CA ILE A 185 -12.47 -33.53 13.57
C ILE A 185 -11.01 -33.76 13.99
N ALA A 186 -10.08 -33.49 13.09
CA ALA A 186 -8.67 -33.33 13.44
C ALA A 186 -8.45 -31.88 13.92
N PRO A 187 -7.71 -31.64 15.01
CA PRO A 187 -7.36 -30.29 15.42
C PRO A 187 -6.24 -29.78 14.50
N PHE A 188 -6.50 -28.69 13.75
CA PHE A 188 -5.45 -27.96 13.02
C PHE A 188 -4.49 -27.31 14.02
N PRO A 189 -3.19 -27.69 14.08
CA PRO A 189 -2.22 -27.04 14.94
C PRO A 189 -1.33 -26.16 14.07
N PHE A 190 -1.80 -25.00 13.60
CA PHE A 190 -0.95 -24.08 12.82
C PHE A 190 -1.25 -22.59 13.05
N LEU A 191 -1.66 -22.22 14.25
CA LEU A 191 -1.85 -20.82 14.66
C LEU A 191 -1.27 -20.49 16.04
N ALA A 192 -0.34 -21.30 16.52
CA ALA A 192 0.34 -21.07 17.80
C ALA A 192 1.71 -20.36 17.72
N PRO A 193 2.52 -20.41 16.64
CA PRO A 193 3.88 -19.85 16.72
C PRO A 193 3.98 -18.34 16.39
N ILE A 194 2.96 -17.72 15.77
CA ILE A 194 3.02 -16.29 15.38
C ILE A 194 2.65 -15.38 16.57
N LEU A 195 1.71 -15.80 17.42
CA LEU A 195 1.26 -15.02 18.58
C LEU A 195 2.30 -14.97 19.72
N THR A 196 3.09 -16.03 19.91
CA THR A 196 4.11 -16.07 20.97
C THR A 196 5.33 -15.21 20.63
N HIS A 197 5.71 -15.14 19.34
CA HIS A 197 6.81 -14.27 18.92
C HIS A 197 6.46 -12.79 19.01
N LEU A 198 5.20 -12.40 18.75
CA LEU A 198 4.76 -11.02 18.92
C LEU A 198 4.64 -10.60 20.40
N ARG A 199 4.25 -11.52 21.28
CA ARG A 199 4.16 -11.25 22.73
C ARG A 199 5.54 -11.06 23.36
N LEU A 200 6.50 -11.91 23.03
CA LEU A 200 7.90 -11.74 23.44
C LEU A 200 8.53 -10.47 22.83
N PHE A 201 8.10 -10.07 21.63
CA PHE A 201 8.54 -8.82 20.99
C PHE A 201 8.02 -7.56 21.71
N MET A 202 6.74 -7.54 22.11
CA MET A 202 6.18 -6.44 22.90
C MET A 202 6.80 -6.36 24.30
N GLU A 203 7.07 -7.50 24.95
CA GLU A 203 7.76 -7.52 26.25
C GLU A 203 9.22 -7.05 26.14
N MET A 204 9.94 -7.43 25.08
CA MET A 204 11.33 -7.02 24.87
C MET A 204 11.46 -5.52 24.50
N ILE A 205 10.47 -4.95 23.80
CA ILE A 205 10.44 -3.49 23.51
C ILE A 205 10.14 -2.69 24.79
N ASN A 206 9.21 -3.15 25.63
CA ASN A 206 8.94 -2.51 26.92
C ASN A 206 10.16 -2.57 27.86
N TYR A 207 10.89 -3.69 27.86
CA TYR A 207 12.13 -3.84 28.64
C TYR A 207 13.23 -2.87 28.18
N CYS A 208 13.40 -2.65 26.87
CA CYS A 208 14.36 -1.68 26.34
C CYS A 208 13.96 -0.21 26.59
N LEU A 209 12.67 0.09 26.79
CA LEU A 209 12.20 1.42 27.16
C LEU A 209 12.41 1.74 28.65
N GLN A 210 12.39 0.74 29.54
CA GLN A 210 12.67 0.94 30.97
C GLN A 210 14.15 1.16 31.30
N LEU A 211 15.09 0.71 30.45
CA LEU A 211 16.54 0.88 30.68
C LEU A 211 17.11 2.24 30.27
N LYS A 212 16.26 3.19 29.82
CA LYS A 212 16.66 4.56 29.43
C LYS A 212 16.24 5.66 30.40
N ASN A 213 15.72 5.29 31.58
CA ASN A 213 15.55 6.20 32.72
C ASN A 213 16.57 5.86 33.82
#